data_AF-B7Q6S3-F1
#
_entry.id   AF-B7Q6S3-F1
#
_cell.length_a   1.000
_cell.length_b   1.000
_cell.length_c   1.000
_cell.angle_alpha   90.00
_cell.angle_beta   90.00
_cell.angle_gamma   90.00
#
_symmetry.space_group_name_H-M   'P 1'
#
loop_
_entity.id
_entity.type
_entity.pdbx_description
1 polymer ?
#
loop_
_entity_poly.entity_id
_entity_poly.type
_entity_poly.pdbx_seq_one_letter_code
_entity_poly.pdbx_strand_id
1 'polypeptide(L)'
;MARLRFRVPSGKFEVGPYPVKAILQDNTDLKFDGKYATAAIKAVYKYYRKDPTVPGGWTLLATYKNRAGRLLLTEKLVPPGQEPEPEDVTHTYRARTSSPRAQITEAMELKLECAPAVPVGEAIQAVCRATNNDKLPHDVTISVRASSVMYNNAAPEEVGCTSQRLKMAPGTVESVELTMFADSYLGKLRPQGMIRIDAVASFKDGFASNRAVVIVEMPPLNVEASLTLVTLCRRPAYIINMQCVDDP
;
A
#
# COMPACT_ATOMS: atom_id res chain seq x y z
N MET A 1 3.56 -21.26 -7.43
CA MET A 1 2.26 -20.55 -7.36
C MET A 1 1.37 -21.24 -6.33
N ALA A 2 1.22 -20.69 -5.13
CA ALA A 2 0.19 -21.15 -4.21
C ALA A 2 -1.15 -20.58 -4.69
N ARG A 3 -1.97 -21.41 -5.34
CA ARG A 3 -3.37 -21.05 -5.59
C ARG A 3 -4.08 -21.09 -4.24
N LEU A 4 -4.38 -19.92 -3.66
CA LEU A 4 -5.40 -19.80 -2.61
C LEU A 4 -6.72 -20.29 -3.22
N ARG A 5 -7.06 -21.56 -2.99
CA ARG A 5 -8.39 -22.09 -3.29
C ARG A 5 -9.31 -21.59 -2.18
N PHE A 6 -9.96 -20.46 -2.41
CA PHE A 6 -11.10 -20.04 -1.61
C PHE A 6 -12.23 -21.03 -1.87
N ARG A 7 -12.46 -21.96 -0.94
CA ARG A 7 -13.71 -22.71 -0.92
C ARG A 7 -14.74 -21.80 -0.28
N VAL A 8 -15.53 -21.10 -1.11
CA VAL A 8 -16.68 -20.36 -0.60
C VAL A 8 -17.69 -21.40 -0.10
N PRO A 9 -18.02 -21.45 1.21
CA PRO A 9 -18.86 -22.52 1.75
C PRO A 9 -20.25 -22.58 1.11
N SER A 10 -20.79 -21.44 0.66
CA SER A 10 -22.10 -21.33 -0.02
C SER A 10 -22.03 -21.39 -1.55
N GLY A 11 -20.84 -21.39 -2.15
CA GLY A 11 -20.68 -21.30 -3.61
C GLY A 11 -21.05 -19.94 -4.23
N LYS A 12 -21.38 -18.93 -3.41
CA LYS A 12 -21.70 -17.56 -3.83
C LYS A 12 -20.61 -16.59 -3.38
N PHE A 13 -20.34 -15.52 -4.12
CA PHE A 13 -19.39 -14.49 -3.69
C PHE A 13 -20.03 -13.54 -2.66
N GLU A 14 -20.11 -13.99 -1.41
CA GLU A 14 -20.64 -13.25 -0.26
C GLU A 14 -19.70 -13.38 0.95
N VAL A 15 -19.69 -12.38 1.83
CA VAL A 15 -18.89 -12.38 3.07
C VAL A 15 -19.71 -11.78 4.20
N GLY A 16 -19.83 -12.52 5.31
CA GLY A 16 -20.49 -12.07 6.53
C GLY A 16 -22.01 -12.30 6.54
N PRO A 17 -22.73 -11.71 7.50
CA PRO A 17 -22.25 -10.78 8.52
C PRO A 17 -21.33 -11.46 9.55
N TYR A 18 -20.33 -10.72 10.05
CA TYR A 18 -19.46 -11.16 11.14
C TYR A 18 -19.34 -10.10 12.24
N PRO A 19 -19.57 -10.43 13.53
CA PRO A 19 -19.51 -9.44 14.60
C PRO A 19 -18.12 -8.82 14.75
N VAL A 20 -18.03 -7.49 14.69
CA VAL A 20 -16.77 -6.74 14.90
C VAL A 20 -16.13 -7.08 16.25
N LYS A 21 -16.95 -7.26 17.30
CA LYS A 21 -16.49 -7.67 18.63
C LYS A 21 -15.79 -9.04 18.62
N ALA A 22 -16.23 -9.97 17.76
CA ALA A 22 -15.58 -11.28 17.61
C ALA A 22 -14.20 -11.14 16.93
N ILE A 23 -14.07 -10.25 15.95
CA ILE A 23 -12.76 -9.91 15.35
C ILE A 23 -11.83 -9.34 16.42
N LEU A 24 -12.30 -8.38 17.22
CA LEU A 24 -11.52 -7.77 18.30
C LEU A 24 -10.98 -8.82 19.28
N GLN A 25 -11.83 -9.78 19.65
CA GLN A 25 -11.56 -10.86 20.61
C GLN A 25 -10.81 -12.06 20.00
N ASP A 26 -10.44 -12.02 18.72
CA ASP A 26 -9.81 -13.13 17.99
C ASP A 26 -10.65 -14.43 17.99
N ASN A 27 -11.96 -14.31 18.19
CA ASN A 27 -12.88 -15.43 18.01
C ASN A 27 -13.19 -15.55 16.52
N THR A 28 -12.83 -16.67 15.88
CA THR A 28 -13.07 -16.94 14.44
C THR A 28 -14.10 -18.03 14.17
N ASP A 29 -14.67 -18.62 15.22
CA ASP A 29 -15.48 -19.86 15.13
C ASP A 29 -16.98 -19.58 14.98
N LEU A 30 -17.39 -18.31 15.10
CA LEU A 30 -18.76 -17.91 14.82
C LEU A 30 -19.04 -17.95 13.30
N LYS A 31 -20.31 -18.10 12.95
CA LYS A 31 -20.75 -17.82 11.57
C LYS A 31 -20.96 -16.31 11.42
N PHE A 32 -20.72 -15.69 10.26
CA PHE A 32 -20.19 -16.24 8.99
C PHE A 32 -18.78 -15.69 8.70
N ASP A 33 -17.93 -16.47 8.03
CA ASP A 33 -16.64 -16.02 7.47
C ASP A 33 -15.63 -15.41 8.45
N GLY A 34 -15.69 -15.77 9.73
CA GLY A 34 -14.84 -15.20 10.78
C GLY A 34 -13.35 -15.27 10.49
N LYS A 35 -12.86 -16.38 9.92
CA LYS A 35 -11.45 -16.52 9.52
C LYS A 35 -11.05 -15.52 8.43
N TYR A 36 -11.92 -15.28 7.45
CA TYR A 36 -11.66 -14.36 6.36
C TYR A 36 -11.71 -12.90 6.84
N ALA A 37 -12.77 -12.54 7.57
CA ALA A 37 -12.95 -11.20 8.13
C ALA A 37 -11.79 -10.82 9.07
N THR A 38 -11.39 -11.74 9.95
CA THR A 38 -10.26 -11.52 10.86
C THR A 38 -8.92 -11.44 10.12
N ALA A 39 -8.70 -12.26 9.08
CA ALA A 39 -7.46 -12.22 8.30
C ALA A 39 -7.29 -10.89 7.54
N ALA A 40 -8.37 -10.28 7.04
CA ALA A 40 -8.30 -8.98 6.35
C ALA A 40 -7.68 -7.88 7.24
N ILE A 41 -7.88 -7.98 8.56
CA ILE A 41 -7.40 -6.99 9.53
C ILE A 41 -6.10 -7.43 10.22
N LYS A 42 -5.99 -8.71 10.59
CA LYS A 42 -4.94 -9.22 11.49
C LYS A 42 -3.95 -10.18 10.83
N ALA A 43 -3.92 -10.26 9.50
CA ALA A 43 -2.97 -11.15 8.81
C ALA A 43 -1.51 -10.87 9.17
N VAL A 44 -0.77 -11.97 9.34
CA VAL A 44 0.68 -11.98 9.56
C VAL A 44 1.38 -12.20 8.23
N TYR A 45 2.32 -11.31 7.91
CA TYR A 45 3.13 -11.39 6.70
C TYR A 45 4.42 -12.14 7.00
N LYS A 46 4.69 -13.22 6.27
CA LYS A 46 5.92 -14.00 6.35
C LYS A 46 6.70 -13.87 5.04
N TYR A 47 7.97 -13.50 5.15
CA TYR A 47 8.86 -13.37 4.01
C TYR A 47 9.76 -14.60 3.93
N TYR A 48 9.78 -15.24 2.76
CA TYR A 48 10.57 -16.44 2.52
C TYR A 48 11.57 -16.18 1.41
N ARG A 49 12.77 -16.71 1.56
CA ARG A 49 13.77 -16.83 0.50
C ARG A 49 13.71 -18.24 -0.05
N LYS A 50 13.71 -18.39 -1.37
CA LYS A 50 13.89 -19.70 -2.00
C LYS A 50 15.31 -20.16 -1.72
N ASP A 51 15.45 -21.33 -1.13
CA ASP A 51 16.73 -21.90 -0.70
C ASP A 51 16.72 -23.40 -1.00
N PRO A 52 17.40 -23.85 -2.07
CA PRO A 52 17.36 -25.25 -2.47
C PRO A 52 18.11 -26.18 -1.51
N THR A 53 18.88 -25.63 -0.57
CA THR A 53 19.72 -26.40 0.36
C THR A 53 18.95 -26.91 1.58
N VAL A 54 17.82 -26.28 1.91
CA VAL A 54 16.98 -26.69 3.05
C VAL A 54 15.84 -27.62 2.62
N PRO A 55 15.48 -28.63 3.42
CA PRO A 55 14.30 -29.46 3.17
C PRO A 55 13.04 -28.59 3.00
N GLY A 56 12.41 -28.65 1.84
CA GLY A 56 11.24 -27.83 1.49
C GLY A 56 11.54 -26.62 0.60
N GLY A 57 12.81 -26.26 0.38
CA GLY A 57 13.20 -25.28 -0.63
C GLY A 57 13.01 -23.81 -0.26
N TRP A 58 12.67 -23.50 1.00
CA TRP A 58 12.37 -22.14 1.47
C TRP A 58 12.87 -21.89 2.90
N THR A 59 13.49 -20.74 3.12
CA THR A 59 13.95 -20.27 4.43
C THR A 59 13.13 -19.05 4.84
N LEU A 60 12.57 -19.07 6.06
CA LEU A 60 11.85 -17.93 6.62
C LEU A 60 12.84 -16.83 6.99
N LEU A 61 12.63 -15.62 6.46
CA LEU A 61 13.49 -14.46 6.70
C LEU A 61 12.93 -13.52 7.76
N ALA A 62 11.62 -13.20 7.68
CA ALA A 62 11.00 -12.22 8.55
C ALA A 62 9.51 -12.52 8.75
N THR A 63 8.98 -12.09 9.90
CA THR A 63 7.55 -12.18 10.24
C THR A 63 7.05 -10.84 10.76
N TYR A 64 6.10 -10.22 10.05
CA TYR A 64 5.49 -8.95 10.43
C TYR A 64 4.02 -9.16 10.81
N LYS A 65 3.66 -8.82 12.05
CA LYS A 65 2.28 -8.96 12.57
C LYS A 65 1.41 -7.71 12.40
N ASN A 66 2.02 -6.57 12.03
CA ASN A 66 1.40 -5.25 12.08
C ASN A 66 1.26 -4.58 10.68
N ARG A 67 1.23 -5.38 9.61
CA ARG A 67 1.15 -4.87 8.22
C ARG A 67 -0.27 -4.83 7.67
N ALA A 68 -1.16 -5.73 8.09
CA ALA A 68 -2.59 -5.67 7.77
C ALA A 68 -3.33 -4.73 8.74
N GLY A 69 -4.48 -4.23 8.29
CA GLY A 69 -5.45 -3.51 9.15
C GLY A 69 -4.84 -2.33 9.92
N ARG A 70 -3.95 -1.55 9.28
CA ARG A 70 -3.21 -0.47 9.94
C ARG A 70 -4.09 0.72 10.30
N LEU A 71 -5.05 1.04 9.44
CA LEU A 71 -5.98 2.14 9.59
C LEU A 71 -7.31 1.72 8.97
N LEU A 72 -8.38 1.79 9.76
CA LEU A 72 -9.75 1.57 9.32
C LEU A 72 -10.51 2.87 9.57
N LEU A 73 -11.11 3.41 8.52
CA LEU A 73 -11.86 4.66 8.56
C LEU A 73 -13.33 4.39 8.26
N THR A 74 -14.19 5.21 8.83
CA THR A 74 -15.58 5.38 8.40
C THR A 74 -15.84 6.88 8.22
N GLU A 75 -16.92 7.23 7.52
CA GLU A 75 -17.42 8.60 7.54
C GLU A 75 -17.98 8.93 8.92
N LYS A 76 -17.55 10.07 9.48
CA LYS A 76 -18.06 10.60 10.74
C LYS A 76 -19.48 11.10 10.54
N LEU A 77 -20.36 10.82 11.48
CA LEU A 77 -21.72 11.37 11.47
C LEU A 77 -21.68 12.87 11.77
N VAL A 78 -21.82 13.69 10.73
CA VAL A 78 -21.86 15.16 10.83
C VAL A 78 -23.26 15.69 10.49
N PRO A 79 -23.68 16.84 11.07
CA PRO A 79 -24.94 17.48 10.70
C PRO A 79 -24.99 17.84 9.20
N PRO A 80 -26.20 17.98 8.62
CA PRO A 80 -26.36 18.43 7.24
C PRO A 80 -25.65 19.78 7.00
N GLY A 81 -24.88 19.87 5.91
CA GLY A 81 -24.15 21.09 5.51
C GLY A 81 -22.71 21.18 6.01
N GLN A 82 -22.21 20.19 6.74
CA GLN A 82 -20.77 20.04 7.04
C GLN A 82 -20.13 19.02 6.11
N GLU A 83 -18.85 19.24 5.77
CA GLU A 83 -18.09 18.28 4.97
C GLU A 83 -17.86 16.98 5.73
N PRO A 84 -17.90 15.82 5.04
CA PRO A 84 -17.68 14.53 5.67
C PRO A 84 -16.23 14.40 6.13
N GLU A 85 -16.03 14.22 7.44
CA GLU A 85 -14.72 13.93 8.02
C GLU A 85 -14.51 12.42 8.19
N PRO A 86 -13.28 11.90 8.03
CA PRO A 86 -12.98 10.52 8.36
C PRO A 86 -12.89 10.30 9.88
N GLU A 87 -13.51 9.24 10.37
CA GLU A 87 -13.41 8.74 11.75
C GLU A 87 -12.57 7.46 11.82
N ASP A 88 -11.54 7.42 12.67
CA ASP A 88 -10.71 6.23 12.91
C ASP A 88 -11.39 5.21 13.84
N VAL A 89 -11.87 4.12 13.24
CA VAL A 89 -12.53 3.00 13.92
C VAL A 89 -11.62 1.79 14.11
N THR A 90 -10.31 1.91 13.87
CA THR A 90 -9.32 0.81 14.00
C THR A 90 -9.40 0.12 15.36
N HIS A 91 -9.61 0.91 16.41
CA HIS A 91 -9.69 0.44 17.79
C HIS A 91 -10.86 -0.52 18.07
N THR A 92 -11.89 -0.52 17.21
CA THR A 92 -13.05 -1.42 17.34
C THR A 92 -12.77 -2.82 16.80
N TYR A 93 -11.85 -2.95 15.83
CA TYR A 93 -11.45 -4.23 15.22
C TYR A 93 -10.18 -4.80 15.83
N ARG A 94 -9.32 -3.93 16.40
CA ARG A 94 -8.03 -4.31 16.95
C ARG A 94 -7.76 -3.53 18.22
N ALA A 95 -7.31 -4.23 19.26
CA ALA A 95 -6.88 -3.57 20.49
C ALA A 95 -5.80 -2.53 20.18
N ARG A 96 -5.95 -1.32 20.74
CA ARG A 96 -4.89 -0.32 20.71
C ARG A 96 -3.65 -0.99 21.28
N THR A 97 -2.61 -1.11 20.47
CA THR A 97 -1.38 -1.75 20.91
C THR A 97 -0.67 -0.77 21.85
N SER A 98 -1.04 -0.78 23.13
CA SER A 98 -0.37 -0.04 24.20
C SER A 98 0.77 -0.85 24.80
N SER A 99 1.46 -1.68 24.01
CA SER A 99 2.71 -2.23 24.51
C SER A 99 3.69 -1.05 24.63
N PRO A 100 4.31 -0.80 25.80
CA PRO A 100 5.57 -0.07 25.83
C PRO A 100 6.42 -0.67 24.71
N ARG A 101 7.07 0.18 23.91
CA ARG A 101 8.06 -0.28 22.93
C ARG A 101 9.11 -1.14 23.65
N ALA A 102 8.86 -2.44 23.80
CA ALA A 102 9.87 -3.39 23.45
C ALA A 102 10.06 -3.15 21.95
N GLN A 103 10.86 -2.14 21.61
CA GLN A 103 11.48 -2.04 20.31
C GLN A 103 12.15 -3.39 20.14
N ILE A 104 11.48 -4.30 19.43
CA ILE A 104 12.21 -5.34 18.73
C ILE A 104 12.97 -4.52 17.71
N THR A 105 14.18 -4.12 18.09
CA THR A 105 15.07 -3.40 17.21
C THR A 105 15.49 -4.45 16.20
N GLU A 106 14.81 -4.47 15.06
CA GLU A 106 15.20 -5.31 13.92
C GLU A 106 16.67 -5.02 13.65
N ALA A 107 17.48 -6.07 13.43
CA ALA A 107 18.93 -5.95 13.22
C ALA A 107 19.26 -4.89 12.16
N MET A 108 18.40 -4.75 11.17
CA MET A 108 18.40 -3.66 10.20
C MET A 108 17.02 -3.01 10.17
N GLU A 109 16.97 -1.68 10.26
CA GLU A 109 15.75 -0.90 10.07
C GLU A 109 15.84 -0.13 8.74
N LEU A 110 14.76 -0.16 7.95
CA LEU A 110 14.63 0.65 6.74
C LEU A 110 13.54 1.70 6.90
N LYS A 111 13.84 2.94 6.55
CA LYS A 111 12.87 4.04 6.39
C LYS A 111 12.88 4.50 4.95
N LEU A 112 11.68 4.73 4.41
CA LEU A 112 11.49 5.30 3.08
C LEU A 112 10.94 6.71 3.24
N GLU A 113 11.63 7.67 2.62
CA GLU A 113 11.26 9.07 2.56
C GLU A 113 10.92 9.38 1.10
N CYS A 114 9.67 9.75 0.85
CA CYS A 114 9.18 10.21 -0.45
C CYS A 114 7.93 11.07 -0.23
N ALA A 115 7.63 11.96 -1.19
CA ALA A 115 6.37 12.70 -1.17
C ALA A 115 5.17 11.73 -1.27
N PRO A 116 4.06 11.99 -0.55
CA PRO A 116 2.87 11.13 -0.63
C PRO A 116 2.17 11.23 -1.99
N ALA A 117 2.27 12.40 -2.62
CA ALA A 117 1.71 12.70 -3.92
C ALA A 117 2.67 13.62 -4.70
N VAL A 118 2.67 13.49 -6.03
CA VAL A 118 3.50 14.27 -6.95
C VAL A 118 2.68 14.57 -8.21
N PRO A 119 2.66 15.82 -8.71
CA PRO A 119 2.01 16.14 -9.97
C PRO A 119 2.55 15.32 -11.14
N VAL A 120 1.68 14.95 -12.06
CA VAL A 120 2.07 14.24 -13.29
C VAL A 120 3.09 15.05 -14.08
N GLY A 121 4.17 14.40 -14.52
CA GLY A 121 5.26 15.03 -15.25
C GLY A 121 6.43 15.51 -14.39
N GLU A 122 6.27 15.59 -13.06
CA GLU A 122 7.38 15.91 -12.15
C GLU A 122 8.23 14.68 -11.80
N ALA A 123 9.47 14.93 -11.37
CA ALA A 123 10.36 13.87 -10.92
C ALA A 123 9.96 13.36 -9.54
N ILE A 124 9.92 12.04 -9.38
CA ILE A 124 9.61 11.39 -8.10
C ILE A 124 10.92 10.96 -7.46
N GLN A 125 11.16 11.40 -6.23
CA GLN A 125 12.35 11.07 -5.45
C GLN A 125 11.99 10.18 -4.27
N ALA A 126 12.77 9.12 -4.09
CA ALA A 126 12.66 8.21 -2.97
C ALA A 126 14.03 7.99 -2.34
N VAL A 127 14.12 8.22 -1.04
CA VAL A 127 15.34 8.00 -0.25
C VAL A 127 15.08 6.88 0.74
N CYS A 128 15.86 5.80 0.62
CA CYS A 128 15.86 4.73 1.60
C CYS A 128 17.00 4.97 2.60
N ARG A 129 16.65 5.19 3.87
CA ARG A 129 17.61 5.19 4.98
C ARG A 129 17.64 3.82 5.64
N ALA A 130 18.81 3.22 5.67
CA ALA A 130 19.07 1.96 6.37
C ALA A 130 19.87 2.23 7.64
N THR A 131 19.43 1.68 8.76
CA THR A 131 20.13 1.75 10.05
C THR A 131 20.51 0.35 10.49
N ASN A 132 21.82 0.11 10.70
CA ASN A 132 22.29 -1.12 11.33
C ASN A 132 22.14 -1.00 12.86
N ASN A 133 21.13 -1.66 13.41
CA ASN A 133 20.89 -1.69 14.85
C ASN A 133 21.54 -2.90 15.54
N ASP A 134 22.21 -3.77 14.78
CA ASP A 134 22.93 -4.90 15.33
C ASP A 134 24.26 -4.47 15.97
N LYS A 135 24.81 -5.35 16.81
CA LYS A 135 26.14 -5.18 17.43
C LYS A 135 27.27 -5.58 16.49
N LEU A 136 26.95 -6.22 15.37
CA LEU A 136 27.92 -6.72 14.39
C LEU A 136 27.85 -5.93 13.08
N PRO A 137 28.98 -5.78 12.37
CA PRO A 137 28.97 -5.23 11.03
C PRO A 137 28.31 -6.18 10.03
N HIS A 138 27.63 -5.63 9.04
CA HIS A 138 26.96 -6.38 7.98
C HIS A 138 27.42 -5.94 6.59
N ASP A 139 27.67 -6.93 5.72
CA ASP A 139 27.73 -6.70 4.28
C ASP A 139 26.28 -6.73 3.74
N VAL A 140 25.74 -5.55 3.44
CA VAL A 140 24.32 -5.36 3.09
C VAL A 140 24.19 -5.04 1.60
N THR A 141 23.21 -5.63 0.93
CA THR A 141 22.74 -5.16 -0.38
C THR A 141 21.39 -4.51 -0.19
N ILE A 142 21.32 -3.20 -0.46
CA ILE A 142 20.09 -2.41 -0.44
C ILE A 142 19.61 -2.26 -1.88
N SER A 143 18.32 -2.50 -2.13
CA SER A 143 17.67 -2.25 -3.40
C SER A 143 16.40 -1.45 -3.16
N VAL A 144 16.24 -0.35 -3.90
CA VAL A 144 15.02 0.44 -3.92
C VAL A 144 14.43 0.30 -5.31
N ARG A 145 13.22 -0.26 -5.38
CA ARG A 145 12.51 -0.50 -6.63
C ARG A 145 11.19 0.21 -6.61
N ALA A 146 10.84 0.81 -7.73
CA ALA A 146 9.55 1.44 -7.94
C ALA A 146 8.79 0.75 -9.08
N SER A 147 7.49 0.55 -8.89
CA SER A 147 6.62 -0.03 -9.90
C SER A 147 5.28 0.67 -9.92
N SER A 148 4.76 0.96 -11.11
CA SER A 148 3.36 1.34 -11.25
C SER A 148 2.47 0.12 -10.98
N VAL A 149 1.44 0.29 -10.16
CA VAL A 149 0.58 -0.79 -9.70
C VAL A 149 -0.88 -0.35 -9.65
N MET A 150 -1.79 -1.31 -9.73
CA MET A 150 -3.18 -1.10 -9.33
C MET A 150 -3.28 -1.03 -7.79
N TYR A 151 -4.39 -0.51 -7.25
CA TYR A 151 -4.62 -0.40 -5.80
C TYR A 151 -4.50 -1.74 -5.04
N ASN A 152 -4.83 -2.84 -5.70
CA ASN A 152 -4.71 -4.20 -5.16
C ASN A 152 -3.32 -4.82 -5.38
N ASN A 153 -2.32 -4.02 -5.79
CA ASN A 153 -0.97 -4.42 -6.19
C ASN A 153 -0.87 -5.29 -7.45
N ALA A 154 -1.94 -5.42 -8.24
CA ALA A 154 -1.92 -6.20 -9.48
C ALA A 154 -1.15 -5.48 -10.60
N ALA A 155 -0.72 -6.27 -11.58
CA ALA A 155 -0.04 -5.84 -12.80
C ALA A 155 1.13 -4.86 -12.55
N PRO A 156 2.10 -5.20 -11.67
CA PRO A 156 3.23 -4.33 -11.42
C PRO A 156 4.07 -4.14 -12.68
N GLU A 157 4.43 -2.90 -12.97
CA GLU A 157 5.30 -2.55 -14.08
C GLU A 157 6.43 -1.64 -13.59
N GLU A 158 7.68 -2.06 -13.80
CA GLU A 158 8.84 -1.37 -13.21
C GLU A 158 9.09 -0.02 -13.89
N VAL A 159 9.17 1.02 -13.06
CA VAL A 159 9.44 2.40 -13.49
C VAL A 159 10.84 2.87 -13.07
N GLY A 160 11.47 2.21 -12.08
CA GLY A 160 12.82 2.52 -11.67
C GLY A 160 13.37 1.51 -10.66
N CYS A 161 14.70 1.35 -10.64
CA CYS A 161 15.40 0.49 -9.70
C CYS A 161 16.81 1.02 -9.46
N THR A 162 17.25 0.99 -8.22
CA THR A 162 18.64 1.22 -7.82
C THR A 162 19.05 0.15 -6.82
N SER A 163 20.33 -0.22 -6.81
CA SER A 163 20.86 -1.14 -5.82
C SER A 163 22.32 -0.83 -5.50
N GLN A 164 22.65 -0.91 -4.22
CA GLN A 164 24.00 -0.64 -3.72
C GLN A 164 24.39 -1.71 -2.69
N ARG A 165 25.65 -2.16 -2.76
CA ARG A 165 26.25 -3.04 -1.77
C ARG A 165 27.14 -2.22 -0.86
N LEU A 166 26.88 -2.27 0.44
CA LEU A 166 27.51 -1.44 1.45
C LEU A 166 28.03 -2.32 2.59
N LYS A 167 29.10 -1.86 3.25
CA LYS A 167 29.54 -2.41 4.53
C LYS A 167 29.05 -1.48 5.63
N MET A 168 28.09 -1.93 6.42
CA MET A 168 27.50 -1.12 7.48
C MET A 168 28.06 -1.55 8.84
N ALA A 169 28.75 -0.62 9.52
CA ALA A 169 29.20 -0.84 10.89
C ALA A 169 28.02 -0.76 11.88
N PRO A 170 28.18 -1.26 13.12
CA PRO A 170 27.15 -1.12 14.15
C PRO A 170 26.74 0.35 14.37
N GLY A 171 25.45 0.64 14.38
CA GLY A 171 24.89 1.98 14.63
C GLY A 171 24.97 2.96 13.45
N THR A 172 25.55 2.58 12.31
CA THR A 172 25.64 3.48 11.16
C THR A 172 24.31 3.60 10.40
N VAL A 173 24.10 4.76 9.79
CA VAL A 173 22.97 5.04 8.90
C VAL A 173 23.51 5.29 7.51
N GLU A 174 23.02 4.56 6.53
CA GLU A 174 23.35 4.72 5.11
C GLU A 174 22.10 5.07 4.30
N SER A 175 22.27 5.79 3.19
CA SER A 175 21.14 6.21 2.35
C SER A 175 21.33 5.76 0.89
N VAL A 176 20.26 5.26 0.29
CA VAL A 176 20.20 4.88 -1.12
C VAL A 176 19.04 5.61 -1.79
N GLU A 177 19.33 6.33 -2.87
CA GLU A 177 18.39 7.21 -3.53
C GLU A 177 17.96 6.67 -4.90
N LEU A 178 16.67 6.80 -5.19
CA LEU A 178 16.06 6.53 -6.48
C LEU A 178 15.33 7.77 -6.97
N THR A 179 15.70 8.25 -8.15
CA THR A 179 15.00 9.32 -8.86
C THR A 179 14.36 8.76 -10.11
N MET A 180 13.08 9.07 -10.32
CA MET A 180 12.30 8.66 -11.48
C MET A 180 11.81 9.92 -12.20
N PHE A 181 12.29 10.13 -13.42
CA PHE A 181 11.83 11.23 -14.27
C PHE A 181 10.55 10.84 -15.03
N ALA A 182 9.85 11.82 -15.58
CA ALA A 182 8.55 11.63 -16.22
C ALA A 182 8.52 10.52 -17.29
N ASP A 183 9.56 10.47 -18.13
CA ASP A 183 9.76 9.46 -19.17
C ASP A 183 9.79 8.02 -18.64
N SER A 184 10.28 7.84 -17.41
CA SER A 184 10.41 6.52 -16.77
C SER A 184 9.07 5.92 -16.35
N TYR A 185 8.06 6.76 -16.06
CA TYR A 185 6.78 6.31 -15.50
C TYR A 185 5.55 6.65 -16.35
N LEU A 186 5.51 7.75 -17.11
CA LEU A 186 4.29 8.23 -17.79
C LEU A 186 3.65 7.17 -18.69
N GLY A 187 4.46 6.48 -19.51
CA GLY A 187 3.97 5.42 -20.41
C GLY A 187 3.57 4.11 -19.72
N LYS A 188 3.81 3.99 -18.41
CA LYS A 188 3.61 2.77 -17.62
C LYS A 188 2.59 2.95 -16.50
N LEU A 189 2.05 4.16 -16.33
CA LEU A 189 1.11 4.47 -15.26
C LEU A 189 -0.17 3.65 -15.39
N ARG A 190 -0.55 3.02 -14.29
CA ARG A 190 -1.87 2.43 -14.11
C ARG A 190 -2.91 3.53 -13.86
N PRO A 191 -4.21 3.28 -14.14
CA PRO A 191 -5.26 4.31 -14.07
C PRO A 191 -5.38 5.03 -12.71
N GLN A 192 -4.98 4.40 -11.61
CA GLN A 192 -5.02 5.01 -10.28
C GLN A 192 -3.80 5.90 -9.97
N GLY A 193 -2.84 6.03 -10.89
CA GLY A 193 -1.64 6.85 -10.68
C GLY A 193 -0.70 6.34 -9.57
N MET A 194 -0.85 5.10 -9.11
CA MET A 194 -0.10 4.60 -7.95
C MET A 194 1.27 4.07 -8.35
N ILE A 195 2.32 4.60 -7.71
CA ILE A 195 3.69 4.07 -7.78
C ILE A 195 4.05 3.49 -6.42
N ARG A 196 4.26 2.17 -6.37
CA ARG A 196 4.72 1.46 -5.19
C ARG A 196 6.24 1.45 -5.16
N ILE A 197 6.80 1.85 -4.03
CA ILE A 197 8.24 1.86 -3.78
C ILE A 197 8.53 0.80 -2.74
N ASP A 198 9.27 -0.24 -3.14
CA ASP A 198 9.75 -1.31 -2.26
C ASP A 198 11.24 -1.09 -1.99
N ALA A 199 11.61 -0.88 -0.72
CA ALA A 199 12.98 -0.91 -0.25
C ALA A 199 13.27 -2.24 0.43
N VAL A 200 14.37 -2.86 0.05
CA VAL A 200 14.79 -4.17 0.55
C VAL A 200 16.26 -4.11 0.90
N ALA A 201 16.61 -4.57 2.09
CA ALA A 201 17.98 -4.82 2.52
C ALA A 201 18.15 -6.30 2.79
N SER A 202 19.13 -6.91 2.11
CA SER A 202 19.50 -8.31 2.30
C SER A 202 20.92 -8.39 2.83
N PHE A 203 21.11 -9.20 3.87
CA PHE A 203 22.41 -9.49 4.49
C PHE A 203 22.46 -10.99 4.84
N LYS A 204 23.64 -11.47 5.25
CA LYS A 204 23.92 -12.92 5.38
C LYS A 204 22.82 -13.69 6.12
N ASP A 205 22.41 -13.16 7.27
CA ASP A 205 21.53 -13.84 8.22
C ASP A 205 20.15 -13.17 8.37
N GLY A 206 19.79 -12.26 7.46
CA GLY A 206 18.54 -11.55 7.59
C GLY A 206 18.12 -10.67 6.43
N PHE A 207 16.99 -10.03 6.65
CA PHE A 207 16.26 -9.26 5.66
C PHE A 207 15.48 -8.16 6.37
N ALA A 208 15.49 -6.96 5.80
CA ALA A 208 14.59 -5.89 6.19
C ALA A 208 13.88 -5.35 4.94
N SER A 209 12.63 -4.95 5.12
CA SER A 209 11.87 -4.33 4.04
C SER A 209 11.00 -3.20 4.53
N ASN A 210 10.87 -2.18 3.69
CA ASN A 210 9.84 -1.17 3.85
C ASN A 210 9.19 -0.86 2.51
N ARG A 211 7.98 -0.32 2.57
CA ARG A 211 7.18 0.03 1.40
C ARG A 211 6.52 1.38 1.61
N ALA A 212 6.56 2.19 0.56
CA ALA A 212 5.78 3.40 0.43
C ALA A 212 4.96 3.35 -0.87
N VAL A 213 3.96 4.21 -0.97
CA VAL A 213 3.20 4.44 -2.20
C VAL A 213 3.17 5.95 -2.43
N VAL A 214 3.46 6.35 -3.66
CA VAL A 214 3.34 7.72 -4.15
C VAL A 214 2.17 7.75 -5.12
N ILE A 215 1.30 8.75 -4.99
CA ILE A 215 0.22 9.01 -5.93
C ILE A 215 0.69 10.04 -6.96
N VAL A 216 0.60 9.69 -8.24
CA VAL A 216 0.80 10.65 -9.32
C VAL A 216 -0.52 11.37 -9.56
N GLU A 217 -0.56 12.65 -9.24
CA GLU A 217 -1.75 13.48 -9.34
C GLU A 217 -1.93 13.97 -10.78
N MET A 218 -3.05 13.58 -11.37
CA MET A 218 -3.49 14.15 -12.63
C MET A 218 -4.11 15.52 -12.35
N PRO A 219 -3.91 16.52 -13.22
CA PRO A 219 -4.61 17.80 -13.09
C PRO A 219 -6.13 17.56 -13.12
N PRO A 220 -6.91 18.40 -12.44
CA PRO A 220 -8.36 18.30 -12.48
C PRO A 220 -8.85 18.43 -13.93
N LEU A 221 -9.81 17.59 -14.30
CA LEU A 221 -10.51 17.72 -15.56
C LEU A 221 -11.82 18.46 -15.31
N ASN A 222 -11.85 19.75 -15.66
CA ASN A 222 -13.06 20.55 -15.56
C ASN A 222 -13.96 20.28 -16.77
N VAL A 223 -15.19 19.81 -16.51
CA VAL A 223 -16.20 19.56 -17.54
C VAL A 223 -17.39 20.47 -17.26
N GLU A 224 -17.65 21.38 -18.20
CA GLU A 224 -18.82 22.25 -18.14
C GLU A 224 -19.96 21.67 -18.98
N ALA A 225 -21.16 21.68 -18.41
CA ALA A 225 -22.38 21.32 -19.10
C ALA A 225 -23.20 22.58 -19.36
N SER A 226 -23.45 22.87 -20.64
CA SER A 226 -24.37 23.94 -21.06
C SER A 226 -25.67 23.35 -21.60
N LEU A 227 -26.79 23.95 -21.19
CA LEU A 227 -28.11 23.57 -21.66
C LEU A 227 -28.52 24.51 -22.80
N THR A 228 -28.73 23.93 -23.98
CA THR A 228 -29.32 24.66 -25.10
C THR A 228 -30.78 24.24 -25.24
N LEU A 229 -31.70 25.16 -25.03
CA LEU A 229 -33.11 24.95 -25.34
C LEU A 229 -33.27 24.93 -26.87
N VAL A 230 -33.85 23.85 -27.37
CA VAL A 230 -34.19 23.66 -28.79
C VAL A 230 -35.64 23.24 -28.91
N THR A 231 -36.25 23.54 -30.05
CA THR A 231 -37.61 23.07 -30.34
C THR A 231 -37.53 21.87 -31.28
N LEU A 232 -37.90 20.69 -30.78
CA LEU A 232 -37.97 19.47 -31.58
C LEU A 232 -39.45 19.06 -31.72
N CYS A 233 -39.95 18.94 -32.95
CA CYS A 233 -41.36 18.58 -33.23
C CYS A 233 -42.39 19.42 -32.44
N ARG A 234 -42.20 20.76 -32.40
CA ARG A 234 -43.06 21.70 -31.66
C ARG A 234 -43.11 21.50 -30.13
N ARG A 235 -42.14 20.80 -29.55
CA ARG A 235 -41.97 20.67 -28.09
C ARG A 235 -40.60 21.20 -27.68
N PRO A 236 -40.49 21.83 -26.49
CA PRO A 236 -39.20 22.19 -25.92
C PRO A 236 -38.40 20.93 -25.60
N ALA A 237 -37.16 20.90 -26.03
CA ALA A 237 -36.16 19.89 -25.74
C ALA A 237 -34.88 20.58 -25.28
N TYR A 238 -34.09 19.94 -24.42
CA TYR A 238 -32.79 20.45 -24.01
C TYR A 238 -31.71 19.58 -24.65
N ILE A 239 -30.77 20.22 -25.34
CA ILE A 239 -29.49 19.59 -25.68
C ILE A 239 -28.53 19.89 -24.54
N ILE A 240 -27.91 18.84 -24.01
CA ILE A 240 -26.81 18.94 -23.06
C ILE A 240 -25.52 18.93 -23.88
N ASN A 241 -24.84 20.08 -23.94
CA ASN A 241 -23.51 20.18 -24.52
C ASN A 241 -22.49 20.07 -23.39
N MET A 242 -21.60 19.09 -23.48
CA MET A 242 -20.48 18.94 -22.54
C MET A 242 -19.18 19.35 -23.22
N GLN A 243 -18.41 20.23 -22.61
CA GLN A 243 -17.10 20.65 -23.09
C GLN A 243 -16.07 20.54 -21.95
N CYS A 244 -14.88 20.03 -22.27
CA CYS A 244 -13.73 20.18 -21.37
C CYS A 244 -13.26 21.63 -21.47
N VAL A 245 -12.99 22.23 -20.32
CA VAL A 245 -12.53 23.61 -20.22
C VAL A 245 -11.19 23.58 -19.49
N ASP A 246 -10.18 24.25 -20.04
CA ASP A 246 -8.92 24.45 -19.33
C ASP A 246 -9.16 25.41 -18.15
N ASP A 247 -8.41 25.26 -17.05
CA ASP A 247 -8.46 26.25 -15.96
C ASP A 247 -8.13 27.65 -16.51
N PRO A 248 -8.87 28.70 -16.10
CA PRO A 248 -8.69 30.07 -16.60
C PRO A 248 -7.32 30.68 -16.24
#